data_AF-A0A821KGY1-F1
#
_entry.id   AF-A0A821KGY1-F1
#
_cell.length_a   1.000
_cell.length_b   1.000
_cell.length_c   1.000
_cell.angle_alpha   90.00
_cell.angle_beta   90.00
_cell.angle_gamma   90.00
#
_symmetry.space_group_name_H-M   'P 1'
#
loop_
_entity.id
_entity.type
_entity.pdbx_description
1 polymer ?
#
loop_
_entity_poly.entity_id
_entity_poly.type
_entity_poly.pdbx_seq_one_letter_code
_entity_poly.pdbx_strand_id
1 'polypeptide(L)'
;METRQTKIQVVTILETSTCTNFSLPNLFGRGEKLGVDYSYSNRGNTEGRIFYSMPTKLDPNKQFSISLFRSYFDNTWSSFKQDDHGVNISYN
;
A
#
# COMPACT_ATOMS: atom_id res chain seq x y z
N MET A 1 20.24 12.98 15.48
CA MET A 1 19.49 11.72 15.72
C MET A 1 18.17 11.88 15.00
N GLU A 2 18.04 11.30 13.81
CA GLU A 2 16.86 11.46 12.96
C GLU A 2 15.77 10.49 13.41
N THR A 3 14.64 11.03 13.84
CA THR A 3 13.54 10.29 14.48
C THR A 3 12.89 9.32 13.49
N ARG A 4 13.04 8.02 13.72
CA ARG A 4 12.31 6.96 13.00
C ARG A 4 10.83 7.01 13.38
N GLN A 5 10.03 7.82 12.70
CA GLN A 5 8.59 7.87 12.93
C GLN A 5 7.90 6.73 12.18
N THR A 6 7.67 5.60 12.87
CA THR A 6 6.69 4.60 12.43
C THR A 6 5.31 5.27 12.43
N LYS A 7 4.66 5.30 11.26
CA LYS A 7 3.34 5.91 11.10
C LYS A 7 2.31 4.80 10.94
N ILE A 8 1.39 4.71 11.89
CA ILE A 8 0.22 3.84 11.81
C ILE A 8 -0.97 4.75 11.62
N GLN A 9 -1.71 4.59 10.52
CA GLN A 9 -2.93 5.35 10.27
C GLN A 9 -4.07 4.37 10.02
N VAL A 10 -4.99 4.29 10.98
CA VAL A 10 -6.29 3.67 10.77
C VAL A 10 -7.25 4.81 10.40
N VAL A 11 -7.77 4.77 9.19
CA VAL A 11 -8.68 5.77 8.64
C VAL A 11 -9.98 5.09 8.27
N THR A 12 -11.05 5.43 8.98
CA THR A 12 -12.42 5.04 8.62
C THR A 12 -12.95 6.10 7.67
N ILE A 13 -13.12 5.75 6.39
CA ILE A 13 -13.46 6.73 5.33
C ILE A 13 -14.98 6.91 5.20
N LEU A 14 -15.76 5.89 5.59
CA LEU A 14 -17.22 5.87 5.68
C LEU A 14 -17.61 4.96 6.84
N GLU A 15 -18.83 5.09 7.39
CA GLU A 15 -19.37 4.20 8.46
C GLU A 15 -19.30 2.69 8.12
N THR A 16 -19.00 2.38 6.86
CA THR A 16 -18.97 1.05 6.27
C THR A 16 -17.64 0.69 5.59
N SER A 17 -16.63 1.56 5.62
CA SER A 17 -15.33 1.29 4.97
C SER A 17 -14.16 1.61 5.89
N THR A 18 -13.30 0.61 6.08
CA THR A 18 -12.13 0.67 6.96
C THR A 18 -10.88 0.62 6.12
N CYS A 19 -9.97 1.57 6.33
CA CYS A 19 -8.64 1.57 5.72
C CYS A 19 -7.59 1.57 6.83
N THR A 20 -6.68 0.60 6.77
CA THR A 20 -5.55 0.48 7.68
C THR A 20 -4.28 0.62 6.87
N ASN A 21 -3.48 1.62 7.21
CA ASN A 21 -2.15 1.85 6.65
C ASN A 21 -1.11 1.70 7.76
N PHE A 22 -0.10 0.90 7.46
CA PHE A 22 1.09 0.74 8.29
C PHE A 22 2.31 1.10 7.45
N SER A 23 3.15 2.03 7.92
CA SER A 23 4.38 2.40 7.23
C SER A 23 5.58 2.48 8.16
N LEU A 24 6.65 1.81 7.73
CA LEU A 24 7.96 1.81 8.34
C LEU A 24 8.94 2.57 7.43
N PRO A 25 9.24 3.83 7.74
CA PRO A 25 10.31 4.54 7.06
C PRO A 25 11.68 4.12 7.60
N ASN A 26 12.64 4.12 6.68
CA ASN A 26 14.07 4.02 6.87
C ASN A 26 14.57 2.74 7.60
N LEU A 27 14.10 1.56 7.16
CA LEU A 27 14.47 0.26 7.75
C LEU A 27 15.99 0.03 7.81
N PHE A 28 16.71 0.36 6.74
CA PHE A 28 18.15 0.11 6.61
C PHE A 28 19.01 1.38 6.63
N GLY A 29 18.43 2.55 6.97
CA GLY A 29 19.18 3.82 6.99
C GLY A 29 19.41 4.46 5.63
N ARG A 30 18.79 3.95 4.55
CA ARG A 30 18.98 4.42 3.16
C ARG A 30 17.79 5.20 2.60
N GLY A 31 16.89 5.69 3.44
CA GLY A 31 15.68 6.41 3.00
C GLY A 31 14.60 5.49 2.42
N GLU A 32 14.69 4.18 2.69
CA GLU A 32 13.74 3.18 2.22
C GLU A 32 12.40 3.31 2.94
N LYS A 33 11.30 2.86 2.36
CA LYS A 33 9.99 2.86 2.99
C LYS A 33 9.27 1.57 2.66
N LEU A 34 8.98 0.78 3.69
CA LEU A 34 8.09 -0.37 3.62
C LEU A 34 6.72 0.05 4.15
N GLY A 35 5.65 -0.45 3.54
CA GLY A 35 4.32 -0.27 4.05
C GLY A 35 3.36 -1.35 3.63
N VAL A 36 2.27 -1.42 4.39
CA VAL A 36 1.16 -2.33 4.17
C VAL A 36 -0.12 -1.50 4.23
N ASP A 37 -0.91 -1.60 3.18
CA ASP A 37 -2.24 -1.03 3.06
C ASP A 37 -3.26 -2.17 3.07
N TYR A 38 -4.30 -2.02 3.86
CA TYR A 38 -5.46 -2.90 3.83
C TYR A 38 -6.71 -2.05 3.84
N SER A 39 -7.57 -2.22 2.86
CA SER A 39 -8.87 -1.57 2.79
C SER A 39 -9.96 -2.62 2.70
N TYR A 40 -11.04 -2.37 3.42
CA TYR A 40 -12.25 -3.18 3.41
C TYR A 40 -13.45 -2.28 3.28
N SER A 41 -14.37 -2.62 2.39
CA SER A 41 -15.64 -1.93 2.19
C SER A 41 -16.80 -2.90 2.36
N ASN A 42 -17.87 -2.46 3.02
CA ASN A 42 -19.09 -3.25 3.25
C ASN A 42 -19.80 -3.68 1.95
N ARG A 43 -19.41 -3.13 0.79
CA ARG A 43 -19.87 -3.63 -0.53
C ARG A 43 -19.17 -4.93 -0.98
N GLY A 44 -18.39 -5.56 -0.10
CA GLY A 44 -17.66 -6.80 -0.39
C GLY A 44 -16.27 -6.55 -1.01
N ASN A 45 -15.88 -5.29 -1.22
CA ASN A 45 -14.59 -4.96 -1.81
C ASN A 45 -13.49 -5.00 -0.76
N THR A 46 -12.40 -5.69 -1.08
CA THR A 46 -11.22 -5.80 -0.21
C THR A 46 -9.98 -5.54 -1.02
N GLU A 47 -9.08 -4.69 -0.54
CA GLU A 47 -7.79 -4.44 -1.18
C GLU A 47 -6.68 -4.56 -0.16
N GLY A 48 -5.62 -5.28 -0.51
CA GLY A 48 -4.41 -5.39 0.25
C GLY A 48 -3.22 -5.02 -0.64
N ARG A 49 -2.31 -4.20 -0.13
CA ARG A 49 -1.08 -3.85 -0.83
C ARG A 49 0.10 -3.85 0.13
N ILE A 50 1.17 -4.52 -0.25
CA ILE A 50 2.48 -4.40 0.40
C ILE A 50 3.38 -3.66 -0.57
N PHE A 51 3.99 -2.57 -0.13
CA PHE A 51 4.86 -1.77 -0.97
C PHE A 51 6.20 -1.50 -0.30
N TYR A 52 7.25 -1.55 -1.10
CA TYR A 52 8.60 -1.19 -0.71
C TYR A 52 9.14 -0.18 -1.72
N SER A 53 9.69 0.91 -1.23
CA SER A 53 10.31 1.94 -2.07
C SER A 53 11.68 2.30 -1.51
N MET A 54 12.64 2.53 -2.39
CA MET A 54 14.00 2.95 -2.02
C MET A 54 14.52 4.01 -2.99
N PRO A 55 15.18 5.07 -2.50
CA PRO A 55 15.89 6.00 -3.37
C PRO A 55 17.14 5.34 -3.96
N THR A 56 17.49 5.71 -5.18
CA THR A 56 18.69 5.21 -5.86
C THR A 56 19.92 5.91 -5.30
N LYS A 57 21.01 5.17 -5.06
CA LYS A 57 22.27 5.74 -4.52
C LYS A 57 22.86 6.88 -5.36
N LEU A 58 22.59 6.90 -6.66
CA LEU A 58 23.15 7.87 -7.60
C LEU A 58 22.37 9.19 -7.62
N ASP A 59 21.06 9.16 -7.37
CA ASP A 59 20.18 10.32 -7.49
C ASP A 59 19.01 10.18 -6.50
N PRO A 60 18.90 11.05 -5.48
CA PRO A 60 17.80 11.05 -4.53
C PRO A 60 16.43 11.32 -5.17
N ASN A 61 16.40 11.90 -6.37
CA ASN A 61 15.16 12.13 -7.11
C ASN A 61 14.66 10.86 -7.81
N LYS A 62 15.51 9.84 -7.95
CA LYS A 62 15.15 8.57 -8.57
C LYS A 62 14.78 7.53 -7.53
N GLN A 63 13.57 7.01 -7.60
CA GLN A 63 13.03 6.02 -6.68
C GLN A 63 12.69 4.72 -7.40
N PHE A 64 13.21 3.63 -6.85
CA PHE A 64 12.72 2.30 -7.17
C PHE A 64 11.55 1.97 -6.25
N SER A 65 10.46 1.46 -6.79
CA SER A 65 9.30 1.03 -6.01
C SER A 65 8.77 -0.30 -6.53
N ILE A 66 8.57 -1.24 -5.61
CA ILE A 66 7.94 -2.52 -5.86
C ILE A 66 6.73 -2.67 -4.93
N SER A 67 5.64 -3.17 -5.47
CA SER A 67 4.45 -3.47 -4.67
C SER A 67 3.79 -4.76 -5.11
N LEU A 68 3.32 -5.53 -4.14
CA LEU A 68 2.42 -6.64 -4.33
C LEU A 68 1.03 -6.17 -3.93
N PHE A 69 0.05 -6.40 -4.78
CA PHE A 69 -1.33 -6.05 -4.49
C PHE A 69 -2.25 -7.24 -4.72
N ARG A 70 -3.35 -7.25 -3.98
CA ARG A 70 -4.50 -8.10 -4.21
C ARG A 70 -5.76 -7.28 -3.97
N SER A 71 -6.66 -7.24 -4.94
CA SER A 71 -7.93 -6.55 -4.87
C SER A 71 -9.06 -7.48 -5.28
N TYR A 72 -10.02 -7.65 -4.39
CA TYR A 72 -11.27 -8.33 -4.66
C TYR A 72 -12.39 -7.30 -4.77
N PHE A 73 -13.13 -7.35 -5.88
CA PHE A 73 -14.25 -6.47 -6.17
C PHE A 73 -15.50 -7.30 -6.45
N ASP A 74 -16.58 -7.01 -5.73
CA ASP A 74 -17.90 -7.62 -5.96
C ASP A 74 -18.84 -6.59 -6.56
N ASN A 75 -19.22 -6.82 -7.82
CA ASN A 75 -20.04 -5.91 -8.55
C ASN A 75 -21.52 -6.31 -8.48
N THR A 76 -22.28 -5.63 -7.62
CA THR A 76 -23.65 -6.01 -7.27
C THR A 76 -24.65 -5.91 -8.42
N TRP A 77 -24.43 -5.05 -9.42
CA TRP A 77 -25.37 -4.87 -10.53
C TRP A 77 -25.22 -5.92 -11.65
N SER A 78 -24.07 -6.57 -11.75
CA SER A 78 -23.82 -7.60 -12.77
C SER A 78 -23.55 -8.99 -12.19
N SER A 79 -23.57 -9.13 -10.86
CA SER A 79 -23.10 -10.32 -10.13
C SER A 79 -21.69 -10.75 -10.53
N PHE A 80 -20.89 -9.82 -11.04
CA PHE A 80 -19.54 -10.08 -11.51
C PHE A 80 -18.57 -9.93 -10.35
N LYS A 81 -17.70 -10.92 -10.19
CA LYS A 81 -16.66 -10.93 -9.14
C LYS A 81 -15.30 -10.89 -9.83
N GLN A 82 -14.46 -9.98 -9.36
CA GLN A 82 -13.11 -9.79 -9.87
C GLN A 82 -12.12 -9.98 -8.72
N ASP A 83 -11.16 -10.87 -8.88
CA ASP A 83 -10.02 -11.05 -7.97
C ASP A 83 -8.74 -10.77 -8.76
N ASP A 84 -8.22 -9.56 -8.61
CA ASP A 84 -6.96 -9.16 -9.22
C ASP A 84 -5.84 -9.30 -8.20
N HIS A 85 -4.72 -9.83 -8.64
CA HIS A 85 -3.50 -9.88 -7.86
C HIS A 85 -2.32 -9.68 -8.78
N GLY A 86 -1.27 -9.06 -8.27
CA GLY A 86 -0.13 -8.77 -9.10
C GLY A 86 1.02 -8.15 -8.37
N VAL A 87 2.07 -7.93 -9.15
CA VAL A 87 3.27 -7.22 -8.75
C VAL A 87 3.41 -6.02 -9.67
N ASN A 88 3.56 -4.84 -9.08
CA ASN A 88 3.91 -3.63 -9.78
C ASN A 88 5.35 -3.27 -9.45
N ILE A 89 6.17 -3.14 -10.47
CA ILE A 89 7.55 -2.68 -10.37
C ILE A 89 7.64 -1.38 -11.16
N SER A 90 8.08 -0.32 -10.50
CA SER A 90 8.24 1.00 -11.10
C SER A 90 9.61 1.58 -10.74
N TYR A 91 10.17 2.30 -11.70
CA TYR A 91 11.42 3.02 -11.55
C TYR A 91 11.20 4.40 -12.16
N ASN A 92 11.25 5.44 -11.32
CA ASN A 92 11.01 6.83 -11.70
C ASN A 92 12.21 7.67 -11.25
#